data_AF-A0A388K834-F1
#
_entry.id   AF-A0A388K834-F1
#
_cell.length_a   1.000
_cell.length_b   1.000
_cell.length_c   1.000
_cell.angle_alpha   90.00
_cell.angle_beta   90.00
_cell.angle_gamma   90.00
#
_symmetry.space_group_name_H-M   'P 1'
#
loop_
_entity.id
_entity.type
_entity.pdbx_description
1 polymer ?
#
loop_
_entity_poly.entity_id
_entity_poly.type
_entity_poly.pdbx_seq_one_letter_code
_entity_poly.pdbx_strand_id
1 'polypeptide(L)'
;MIFYGDVPFNLALCQVRNTVESTKPFVRWMDGTCIETPEQRVNGEDEEPFVFSFYADVSANPQIIKAMLILNHMLHKAVSGVNRFIENWRKHQHLWKQDKTTILDKFAAKNPSCAEFEDRLSKYAKVASDIWALPKDKDVEFLRISSHQLAAAVRDEARGWVNAIGASMALLDAQRVKDVQSKMDKLDADLNRDVALTVGAVYPAGVWAARQQAARLRQPEMEVGRTLSVQEPAN
;
A
#
# COMPACT_ATOMS: atom_id res chain seq x y z
N MET A 1 -11.58 4.51 -8.74
CA MET A 1 -10.71 3.69 -9.63
C MET A 1 -11.63 2.81 -10.47
N ILE A 2 -11.93 3.26 -11.68
CA ILE A 2 -12.95 2.67 -12.56
C ILE A 2 -12.35 1.41 -13.18
N PHE A 3 -13.01 0.26 -12.99
CA PHE A 3 -12.58 -1.03 -13.52
C PHE A 3 -12.78 -1.05 -15.04
N TYR A 4 -11.71 -0.79 -15.80
CA TYR A 4 -11.62 -0.96 -17.25
C TYR A 4 -11.49 -2.46 -17.63
N GLY A 5 -12.45 -3.29 -17.23
CA GLY A 5 -12.48 -4.71 -17.62
C GLY A 5 -12.97 -4.92 -19.05
N ASP A 6 -13.98 -4.16 -19.47
CA ASP A 6 -14.73 -4.45 -20.70
C ASP A 6 -14.09 -3.88 -21.98
N VAL A 7 -13.41 -2.74 -21.89
CA VAL A 7 -12.78 -2.09 -23.05
C VAL A 7 -11.61 -2.90 -23.64
N PRO A 8 -10.63 -3.40 -22.84
CA PRO A 8 -9.55 -4.21 -23.39
C PRO A 8 -10.03 -5.58 -23.90
N PHE A 9 -11.10 -6.13 -23.32
CA PHE A 9 -11.70 -7.38 -23.78
C PHE A 9 -12.35 -7.25 -25.17
N ASN A 10 -13.17 -6.21 -25.37
CA ASN A 10 -13.78 -5.93 -26.67
C ASN A 10 -12.73 -5.63 -27.75
N LEU A 11 -11.68 -4.89 -27.41
CA LEU A 11 -10.57 -4.61 -28.34
C LEU A 11 -9.86 -5.90 -28.77
N ALA A 12 -9.61 -6.81 -27.84
CA ALA A 12 -8.93 -8.06 -28.13
C ALA A 12 -9.81 -9.01 -28.98
N LEU A 13 -11.13 -9.06 -28.74
CA LEU A 13 -12.06 -9.80 -29.60
C LEU A 13 -12.12 -9.23 -31.02
N CYS A 14 -12.06 -7.91 -31.18
CA CYS A 14 -11.96 -7.28 -32.49
C CYS A 14 -10.70 -7.70 -33.25
N GLN A 15 -9.57 -7.94 -32.58
CA GLN A 15 -8.34 -8.40 -33.24
C GLN A 15 -8.50 -9.79 -33.87
N VAL A 16 -9.27 -10.68 -33.25
CA VAL A 16 -9.56 -12.02 -33.78
C VAL A 16 -10.37 -11.93 -35.07
N ARG A 17 -11.35 -11.03 -35.11
CA ARG A 17 -12.14 -10.76 -36.32
C ARG A 17 -11.28 -10.13 -37.41
N ASN A 18 -10.46 -9.14 -37.04
CA ASN A 18 -9.54 -8.45 -37.95
C ASN A 18 -8.56 -9.41 -38.63
N THR A 19 -8.21 -10.54 -38.02
CA THR A 19 -7.28 -11.50 -38.62
C THR A 19 -7.82 -12.05 -39.94
N VAL A 20 -9.11 -12.38 -40.00
CA VAL A 20 -9.76 -12.83 -41.24
C VAL A 20 -10.18 -11.66 -42.11
N GLU A 21 -10.66 -10.56 -41.52
CA GLU A 21 -11.06 -9.36 -42.30
C GLU A 21 -9.88 -8.72 -43.04
N SER A 22 -8.64 -8.87 -42.55
CA SER A 22 -7.44 -8.43 -43.24
C SER A 22 -7.23 -9.11 -44.60
N THR A 23 -7.99 -10.17 -44.92
CA THR A 23 -7.94 -10.84 -46.21
C THR A 23 -8.88 -10.28 -47.27
N LYS A 24 -9.80 -9.37 -46.89
CA LYS A 24 -10.73 -8.69 -47.81
C LYS A 24 -10.02 -7.90 -48.93
N PRO A 25 -8.88 -7.22 -48.69
CA PRO A 25 -8.15 -6.51 -49.74
C PRO A 25 -7.45 -7.42 -50.76
N PHE A 26 -7.31 -8.72 -50.50
CA PHE A 26 -6.68 -9.64 -51.45
C PHE A 26 -7.71 -10.08 -52.50
N VAL A 27 -7.74 -9.34 -53.60
CA VAL A 27 -8.58 -9.59 -54.78
C VAL A 27 -8.04 -10.79 -55.56
N ARG A 28 -8.93 -11.60 -56.13
CA ARG A 28 -8.57 -12.72 -57.00
C ARG A 28 -8.14 -12.24 -58.37
N TRP A 29 -7.43 -13.09 -59.08
CA TRP A 29 -7.18 -12.89 -60.50
C TRP A 29 -8.26 -13.58 -61.34
N MET A 30 -8.50 -13.06 -62.54
CA MET A 30 -9.38 -13.74 -63.49
C MET A 30 -8.70 -15.03 -63.98
N ASP A 31 -9.48 -16.09 -64.14
CA ASP A 31 -8.99 -17.41 -64.51
C ASP A 31 -8.13 -17.38 -65.79
N GLY A 32 -6.96 -18.01 -65.73
CA GLY A 32 -5.98 -18.00 -66.82
C GLY A 32 -5.28 -16.66 -67.09
N THR A 33 -5.46 -15.64 -66.26
CA THR A 33 -4.83 -14.33 -66.41
C THR A 33 -4.05 -13.89 -65.15
N CYS A 34 -3.21 -12.87 -65.30
CA CYS A 34 -2.57 -12.17 -64.17
C CYS A 34 -3.23 -10.80 -63.92
N ILE A 35 -4.53 -10.68 -64.20
CA ILE A 35 -5.28 -9.44 -64.07
C ILE A 35 -6.24 -9.60 -62.90
N GLU A 36 -6.23 -8.64 -61.97
CA GLU A 36 -7.14 -8.60 -60.83
C GLU A 36 -8.59 -8.50 -61.30
N THR A 37 -9.48 -9.24 -60.63
CA THR A 37 -10.91 -9.23 -60.95
C THR A 37 -11.49 -7.87 -60.60
N PRO A 38 -12.00 -7.10 -61.58
CA PRO A 38 -12.60 -5.81 -61.31
C PRO A 38 -13.87 -5.97 -60.47
N GLU A 39 -14.23 -4.91 -59.74
CA GLU A 39 -15.46 -4.86 -58.97
C GLU A 39 -16.70 -5.12 -59.84
N GLN A 40 -17.59 -6.01 -59.41
CA GLN A 40 -18.80 -6.37 -60.14
C GLN A 40 -20.04 -5.81 -59.44
N ARG A 41 -20.82 -4.97 -60.13
CA ARG A 41 -22.10 -4.47 -59.62
C ARG A 41 -23.21 -5.42 -60.04
N VAL A 42 -23.53 -6.40 -59.19
CA VAL A 42 -24.45 -7.49 -59.54
C VAL A 42 -25.93 -7.09 -59.40
N ASN A 43 -26.26 -6.07 -58.59
CA ASN A 43 -27.62 -5.77 -58.14
C ASN A 43 -28.11 -4.32 -58.39
N GLY A 44 -27.48 -3.57 -59.31
CA GLY A 44 -27.89 -2.21 -59.67
C GLY A 44 -26.89 -1.12 -59.28
N GLU A 45 -27.16 0.13 -59.67
CA GLU A 45 -26.22 1.26 -59.53
C GLU A 45 -26.02 1.75 -58.09
N ASP A 46 -26.98 1.47 -57.20
CA ASP A 46 -27.01 1.94 -55.80
C ASP A 46 -26.45 0.94 -54.77
N GLU A 47 -26.10 -0.29 -55.18
CA GLU A 47 -25.55 -1.32 -54.27
C GLU A 47 -24.01 -1.40 -54.29
N GLU A 48 -23.43 -1.78 -53.15
CA GLU A 48 -21.98 -1.86 -52.96
C GLU A 48 -21.36 -2.88 -53.95
N PRO A 49 -20.30 -2.52 -54.69
CA PRO A 49 -19.70 -3.41 -55.68
C PRO A 49 -19.21 -4.71 -55.04
N PHE A 50 -19.55 -5.85 -55.64
CA PHE A 50 -19.07 -7.14 -55.20
C PHE A 50 -17.62 -7.34 -55.64
N VAL A 51 -16.72 -7.50 -54.66
CA VAL A 51 -15.30 -7.75 -54.89
C VAL A 51 -15.01 -9.24 -54.68
N PHE A 52 -14.54 -9.91 -55.74
CA PHE A 52 -14.08 -11.29 -55.68
C PHE A 52 -12.74 -11.38 -54.93
N SER A 53 -12.80 -11.56 -53.60
CA SER A 53 -11.62 -11.69 -52.75
C SER A 53 -11.40 -13.14 -52.29
N PHE A 54 -10.20 -13.41 -51.77
CA PHE A 54 -9.88 -14.68 -51.09
C PHE A 54 -10.61 -14.83 -49.74
N TYR A 55 -11.19 -13.76 -49.21
CA TYR A 55 -11.88 -13.74 -47.93
C TYR A 55 -12.96 -14.83 -47.81
N ALA A 56 -13.76 -15.08 -48.85
CA ALA A 56 -14.82 -16.09 -48.81
C ALA A 56 -14.27 -17.51 -48.54
N ASP A 57 -13.14 -17.88 -49.17
CA ASP A 57 -12.53 -19.21 -48.97
C ASP A 57 -11.80 -19.28 -47.63
N VAL A 58 -11.08 -18.20 -47.27
CA VAL A 58 -10.32 -18.14 -46.01
C VAL A 58 -11.26 -18.20 -44.81
N SER A 59 -12.37 -17.47 -44.85
CA SER A 59 -13.37 -17.44 -43.77
C SER A 59 -14.14 -18.76 -43.63
N ALA A 60 -14.36 -19.48 -44.73
CA ALA A 60 -15.00 -20.80 -44.71
C ALA A 60 -14.03 -21.96 -44.38
N ASN A 61 -12.71 -21.72 -44.37
CA ASN A 61 -11.73 -22.77 -44.15
C ASN A 61 -11.82 -23.33 -42.71
N PRO A 62 -12.08 -24.64 -42.52
CA PRO A 62 -12.21 -25.24 -41.19
C PRO A 62 -11.00 -25.07 -40.27
N GLN A 63 -9.78 -25.02 -40.83
CA GLN A 63 -8.55 -24.82 -40.05
C GLN A 63 -8.47 -23.40 -39.49
N ILE A 64 -8.88 -22.40 -40.29
CA ILE A 64 -8.93 -20.99 -39.86
C ILE A 64 -9.99 -20.81 -38.77
N ILE A 65 -11.19 -21.34 -38.98
CA ILE A 65 -12.27 -21.31 -37.98
C ILE A 65 -11.80 -21.95 -36.66
N LYS A 66 -11.14 -23.11 -36.73
CA LYS A 66 -10.58 -23.77 -35.54
C LYS A 66 -9.52 -22.91 -34.84
N ALA A 67 -8.60 -22.29 -35.60
CA ALA A 67 -7.58 -21.42 -35.04
C ALA A 67 -8.19 -20.19 -34.35
N MET A 68 -9.23 -19.56 -34.95
CA MET A 68 -9.95 -18.45 -34.34
C MET A 68 -10.63 -18.85 -33.02
N LEU A 69 -11.24 -20.03 -32.96
CA LEU A 69 -11.85 -20.54 -31.73
C LEU A 69 -10.81 -20.75 -30.62
N ILE A 70 -9.64 -21.32 -30.96
CA ILE A 70 -8.53 -21.49 -30.01
C ILE A 70 -8.05 -20.13 -29.50
N LEU A 71 -7.86 -19.16 -30.40
CA LEU A 71 -7.39 -17.83 -30.04
C LEU A 71 -8.40 -17.11 -29.13
N ASN A 72 -9.69 -17.18 -29.45
CA ASN A 72 -10.76 -16.67 -28.56
C ASN A 72 -10.70 -17.33 -27.18
N HIS A 73 -10.54 -18.65 -27.12
CA HIS A 73 -10.44 -19.36 -25.84
C HIS A 73 -9.21 -18.91 -25.03
N MET A 74 -8.05 -18.77 -25.68
CA MET A 74 -6.83 -18.29 -25.03
C MET A 74 -7.01 -16.86 -24.48
N LEU A 75 -7.70 -15.99 -25.21
CA LEU A 75 -8.01 -14.63 -24.81
C LEU A 75 -8.93 -14.59 -23.58
N HIS A 76 -10.00 -15.38 -23.58
CA HIS A 76 -10.89 -15.53 -22.41
C HIS A 76 -10.13 -16.05 -21.18
N LYS A 77 -9.22 -17.01 -21.38
CA LYS A 77 -8.38 -17.58 -20.32
C LYS A 77 -7.42 -16.52 -19.75
N ALA A 78 -6.78 -15.73 -20.62
CA ALA A 78 -5.89 -14.64 -20.21
C ALA A 78 -6.62 -13.58 -19.37
N VAL A 79 -7.79 -13.13 -19.84
CA VAL A 79 -8.63 -12.14 -19.13
C VAL A 79 -9.09 -12.67 -17.79
N SER A 80 -9.51 -13.93 -17.74
CA SER A 80 -9.89 -14.60 -16.49
C SER A 80 -8.71 -14.71 -15.51
N GLY A 81 -7.50 -14.99 -16.02
CA GLY A 81 -6.27 -14.99 -15.24
C GLY A 81 -5.91 -13.61 -14.67
N VAL A 82 -6.08 -12.55 -15.47
CA VAL A 82 -5.89 -11.16 -15.04
C VAL A 82 -6.90 -10.79 -13.95
N ASN A 83 -8.18 -11.12 -14.13
CA ASN A 83 -9.20 -10.87 -13.12
C ASN A 83 -8.90 -11.59 -11.80
N ARG A 84 -8.44 -12.84 -11.85
CA ARG A 84 -8.00 -13.58 -10.65
C ARG A 84 -6.81 -12.90 -9.97
N PHE A 85 -5.87 -12.34 -10.75
CA PHE A 85 -4.76 -11.57 -10.20
C PHE A 85 -5.24 -10.30 -9.49
N ILE A 86 -6.13 -9.52 -10.12
CA ILE A 86 -6.72 -8.31 -9.53
C ILE A 86 -7.51 -8.64 -8.26
N GLU A 87 -8.28 -9.72 -8.26
CA GLU A 87 -9.07 -10.14 -7.09
C GLU A 87 -8.16 -10.53 -5.91
N ASN A 88 -6.96 -11.04 -6.17
CA ASN A 88 -5.99 -11.29 -5.11
C ASN A 88 -5.55 -9.99 -4.41
N TRP A 89 -5.38 -8.89 -5.17
CA TRP A 89 -5.06 -7.57 -4.59
C TRP A 89 -6.24 -6.95 -3.84
N ARG A 90 -7.48 -7.22 -4.26
CA ARG A 90 -8.69 -6.73 -3.57
C ARG A 90 -8.81 -7.22 -2.12
N LYS A 91 -8.12 -8.28 -1.71
CA LYS A 91 -8.07 -8.71 -0.30
C LYS A 91 -7.51 -7.62 0.62
N HIS A 92 -6.61 -6.78 0.09
CA HIS A 92 -5.98 -5.70 0.83
C HIS A 92 -6.80 -4.40 0.84
N GLN A 93 -8.01 -4.40 0.28
CA GLN A 93 -8.82 -3.19 0.10
C GLN A 93 -9.18 -2.44 1.38
N HIS A 94 -9.19 -3.14 2.51
CA HIS A 94 -9.44 -2.53 3.80
C HIS A 94 -8.38 -1.47 4.15
N LEU A 95 -7.15 -1.59 3.63
CA LEU A 95 -6.08 -0.63 3.89
C LEU A 95 -6.41 0.77 3.37
N TRP A 96 -7.05 0.89 2.20
CA TRP A 96 -7.31 2.19 1.57
C TRP A 96 -8.79 2.60 1.55
N LYS A 97 -9.72 1.68 1.82
CA LYS A 97 -11.15 2.01 1.93
C LYS A 97 -11.54 2.50 3.32
N GLN A 98 -10.79 2.13 4.35
CA GLN A 98 -11.10 2.48 5.72
C GLN A 98 -10.48 3.81 6.09
N ASP A 99 -11.24 4.61 6.84
CA ASP A 99 -10.72 5.85 7.41
C ASP A 99 -9.86 5.56 8.65
N LYS A 100 -8.58 5.93 8.57
CA LYS A 100 -7.57 5.70 9.61
C LYS A 100 -7.97 6.34 10.93
N THR A 101 -8.38 7.60 10.88
CA THR A 101 -8.70 8.40 12.07
C THR A 101 -9.88 7.79 12.80
N THR A 102 -11.00 7.55 12.11
CA THR A 102 -12.20 6.97 12.69
C THR A 102 -11.95 5.61 13.37
N ILE A 103 -11.11 4.75 12.79
CA ILE A 103 -10.79 3.44 13.38
C ILE A 103 -9.87 3.56 14.57
N LEU A 104 -8.89 4.46 14.51
CA LEU A 104 -7.95 4.70 15.60
C LEU A 104 -8.62 5.40 16.79
N ASP A 105 -9.51 6.37 16.55
CA ASP A 105 -10.24 7.07 17.61
C ASP A 105 -11.13 6.11 18.40
N LYS A 106 -11.87 5.23 17.69
CA LYS A 106 -12.67 4.16 18.32
C LYS A 106 -11.81 3.16 19.09
N PHE A 107 -10.57 2.95 18.66
CA PHE A 107 -9.64 2.06 19.34
C PHE A 107 -9.05 2.73 20.58
N ALA A 108 -8.60 3.97 20.47
CA ALA A 108 -8.09 4.77 21.57
C ALA A 108 -9.13 4.96 22.68
N ALA A 109 -10.40 5.16 22.32
CA ALA A 109 -11.51 5.27 23.28
C ALA A 109 -11.70 4.02 24.17
N LYS A 110 -11.24 2.84 23.73
CA LYS A 110 -11.30 1.60 24.53
C LYS A 110 -10.17 1.50 25.55
N ASN A 111 -9.25 2.47 25.57
CA ASN A 111 -8.04 2.47 26.39
C ASN A 111 -7.26 1.13 26.31
N PRO A 112 -6.79 0.76 25.11
CA PRO A 112 -6.23 -0.56 24.86
C PRO A 112 -4.91 -0.79 25.60
N SER A 113 -4.61 -2.06 25.84
CA SER A 113 -3.37 -2.52 26.45
C SER A 113 -2.19 -2.43 25.46
N CYS A 114 -0.96 -2.43 25.97
CA CYS A 114 0.25 -2.44 25.14
C CYS A 114 0.28 -3.66 24.19
N ALA A 115 -0.16 -4.82 24.67
CA ALA A 115 -0.25 -6.04 23.86
C ALA A 115 -1.19 -5.86 22.66
N GLU A 116 -2.34 -5.20 22.83
CA GLU A 116 -3.29 -4.95 21.73
C GLU A 116 -2.74 -3.97 20.69
N PHE A 117 -1.92 -3.00 21.11
CA PHE A 117 -1.21 -2.11 20.19
C PHE A 117 -0.17 -2.86 19.37
N GLU A 118 0.66 -3.68 20.03
CA GLU A 118 1.67 -4.51 19.38
C GLU A 118 1.03 -5.46 18.35
N ASP A 119 -0.09 -6.08 18.72
CA ASP A 119 -0.84 -6.97 17.85
C ASP A 119 -1.29 -6.28 16.55
N ARG A 120 -1.75 -5.03 16.63
CA ARG A 120 -2.14 -4.23 15.45
C ARG A 120 -0.93 -3.76 14.66
N LEU A 121 0.12 -3.27 15.31
CA LEU A 121 1.35 -2.84 14.66
C LEU A 121 1.97 -3.99 13.86
N SER A 122 2.09 -5.16 14.49
CA SER A 122 2.62 -6.38 13.87
C SER A 122 1.80 -6.82 12.66
N LYS A 123 0.46 -6.76 12.74
CA LYS A 123 -0.43 -7.07 11.60
C LYS A 123 -0.12 -6.20 10.37
N TYR A 124 -0.06 -4.88 10.51
CA TYR A 124 0.20 -4.00 9.36
C TYR A 124 1.66 -4.01 8.90
N ALA A 125 2.61 -4.16 9.82
CA ALA A 125 4.03 -4.31 9.48
C ALA A 125 4.28 -5.59 8.67
N LYS A 126 3.63 -6.70 9.05
CA LYS A 126 3.68 -7.95 8.31
C LYS A 126 3.11 -7.80 6.90
N VAL A 127 1.97 -7.14 6.74
CA VAL A 127 1.39 -6.87 5.42
C VAL A 127 2.35 -6.07 4.53
N ALA A 128 3.01 -5.04 5.06
CA ALA A 128 4.01 -4.27 4.30
C ALA A 128 5.22 -5.13 3.86
N SER A 129 5.67 -6.04 4.71
CA SER A 129 6.75 -6.99 4.41
C SER A 129 6.34 -8.03 3.36
N ASP A 130 5.17 -8.64 3.54
CA ASP A 130 4.64 -9.67 2.64
C ASP A 130 4.46 -9.13 1.22
N ILE A 131 3.92 -7.91 1.08
CA ILE A 131 3.76 -7.24 -0.22
C ILE A 131 5.12 -6.96 -0.88
N TRP A 132 6.12 -6.59 -0.10
CA TRP A 132 7.46 -6.34 -0.63
C TRP A 132 8.16 -7.62 -1.05
N ALA A 133 7.88 -8.75 -0.40
CA ALA A 133 8.42 -10.06 -0.77
C ALA A 133 7.78 -10.62 -2.05
N LEU A 134 6.54 -10.24 -2.37
CA LEU A 134 5.86 -10.73 -3.57
C LEU A 134 6.60 -10.38 -4.87
N PRO A 135 6.59 -11.28 -5.87
CA PRO A 135 6.99 -10.96 -7.23
C PRO A 135 6.06 -9.87 -7.78
N LYS A 136 6.65 -8.79 -8.30
CA LYS A 136 5.92 -7.63 -8.82
C LYS A 136 5.48 -7.85 -10.26
N ASP A 137 6.20 -8.69 -10.99
CA ASP A 137 5.83 -9.11 -12.34
C ASP A 137 5.23 -10.50 -12.29
N LYS A 138 4.10 -10.68 -12.98
CA LYS A 138 3.42 -11.95 -13.10
C LYS A 138 3.01 -12.19 -14.54
N ASP A 139 3.37 -13.35 -15.06
CA ASP A 139 2.97 -13.80 -16.38
C ASP A 139 1.64 -14.55 -16.30
N VAL A 140 0.70 -14.20 -17.19
CA VAL A 140 -0.64 -14.76 -17.31
C VAL A 140 -0.89 -15.06 -18.79
N GLU A 141 -0.79 -16.34 -19.16
CA GLU A 141 -0.84 -16.78 -20.56
C GLU A 141 0.18 -15.98 -21.41
N PHE A 142 -0.29 -15.19 -22.38
CA PHE A 142 0.54 -14.36 -23.25
C PHE A 142 0.71 -12.91 -22.74
N LEU A 143 0.22 -12.59 -21.54
CA LEU A 143 0.29 -11.25 -20.94
C LEU A 143 1.28 -11.23 -19.77
N ARG A 144 2.09 -10.16 -19.68
CA ARG A 144 2.89 -9.86 -18.49
C ARG A 144 2.26 -8.70 -17.74
N ILE A 145 1.91 -8.91 -16.48
CA ILE A 145 1.33 -7.89 -15.60
C ILE A 145 2.44 -7.37 -14.69
N SER A 146 2.72 -6.07 -14.79
CA SER A 146 3.65 -5.35 -13.91
C SER A 146 2.86 -4.65 -12.81
N SER A 147 3.14 -4.98 -11.55
CA SER A 147 2.44 -4.47 -10.36
C SER A 147 3.35 -3.67 -9.41
N HIS A 148 4.50 -3.20 -9.89
CA HIS A 148 5.48 -2.47 -9.08
C HIS A 148 4.89 -1.24 -8.39
N GLN A 149 4.15 -0.40 -9.14
CA GLN A 149 3.54 0.82 -8.59
C GLN A 149 2.43 0.49 -7.57
N LEU A 150 1.62 -0.54 -7.86
CA LEU A 150 0.57 -0.99 -6.94
C LEU A 150 1.18 -1.54 -5.64
N ALA A 151 2.20 -2.39 -5.74
CA ALA A 151 2.89 -2.94 -4.58
C ALA A 151 3.52 -1.83 -3.72
N ALA A 152 4.14 -0.82 -4.34
CA ALA A 152 4.68 0.34 -3.64
C ALA A 152 3.58 1.12 -2.89
N ALA A 153 2.48 1.46 -3.58
CA ALA A 153 1.38 2.20 -2.99
C ALA A 153 0.72 1.46 -1.80
N VAL A 154 0.48 0.15 -1.93
CA VAL A 154 -0.12 -0.63 -0.83
C VAL A 154 0.84 -0.79 0.34
N ARG A 155 2.15 -0.94 0.08
CA ARG A 155 3.18 -0.95 1.11
C ARG A 155 3.21 0.37 1.87
N ASP A 156 3.23 1.49 1.16
CA ASP A 156 3.27 2.82 1.76
C ASP A 156 2.02 3.09 2.59
N GLU A 157 0.86 2.64 2.12
CA GLU A 157 -0.39 2.73 2.87
C GLU A 157 -0.35 1.91 4.16
N ALA A 158 0.17 0.68 4.12
CA ALA A 158 0.38 -0.16 5.30
C ALA A 158 1.38 0.45 6.29
N ARG A 159 2.47 1.07 5.81
CA ARG A 159 3.39 1.84 6.66
C ARG A 159 2.72 3.07 7.26
N GLY A 160 1.83 3.72 6.50
CA GLY A 160 0.99 4.81 6.99
C GLY A 160 0.10 4.38 8.16
N TRP A 161 -0.48 3.17 8.12
CA TRP A 161 -1.21 2.59 9.24
C TRP A 161 -0.33 2.38 10.47
N VAL A 162 0.88 1.81 10.29
CA VAL A 162 1.84 1.62 11.39
C VAL A 162 2.19 2.96 12.05
N ASN A 163 2.50 3.98 11.25
CA ASN A 163 2.84 5.32 11.76
C ASN A 163 1.67 5.97 12.51
N ALA A 164 0.44 5.86 11.98
CA ALA A 164 -0.75 6.42 12.61
C ALA A 164 -1.08 5.72 13.95
N ILE A 165 -0.94 4.40 14.02
CA ILE A 165 -1.09 3.65 15.27
C ILE A 165 -0.02 4.08 16.29
N GLY A 166 1.24 4.19 15.86
CA GLY A 166 2.34 4.64 16.71
C GLY A 166 2.12 6.05 17.27
N ALA A 167 1.61 6.97 16.45
CA ALA A 167 1.27 8.31 16.90
C ALA A 167 0.13 8.32 17.94
N SER A 168 -0.91 7.51 17.72
CA SER A 168 -2.01 7.35 18.68
C SER A 168 -1.55 6.76 20.01
N MET A 169 -0.67 5.75 19.97
CA MET A 169 -0.07 5.14 21.16
C MET A 169 0.75 6.16 21.95
N ALA A 170 1.62 6.92 21.27
CA ALA A 170 2.45 7.94 21.92
C ALA A 170 1.60 9.02 22.62
N LEU A 171 0.47 9.42 22.02
CA LEU A 171 -0.45 10.40 22.61
C LEU A 171 -1.11 9.88 23.89
N LEU A 172 -1.60 8.63 23.89
CA LEU A 172 -2.22 8.02 25.07
C LEU A 172 -1.21 7.77 26.18
N ASP A 173 -0.04 7.25 25.83
CA ASP A 173 1.00 6.92 26.81
C ASP A 173 1.63 8.18 27.42
N ALA A 174 1.74 9.29 26.66
CA ALA A 174 2.15 10.58 27.22
C ALA A 174 1.22 11.03 28.37
N GLN A 175 -0.09 10.80 28.26
CA GLN A 175 -1.02 11.10 29.34
C GLN A 175 -0.85 10.15 30.53
N ARG A 176 -0.71 8.84 30.27
CA ARG A 176 -0.48 7.83 31.32
C ARG A 176 0.80 8.10 32.11
N VAL A 177 1.88 8.50 31.43
CA VAL A 177 3.15 8.87 32.06
C VAL A 177 2.99 10.09 32.95
N LYS A 178 2.30 11.14 32.49
CA LYS A 178 2.01 12.32 33.32
C LYS A 178 1.20 11.96 34.57
N ASP A 179 0.22 11.08 34.45
CA ASP A 179 -0.59 10.65 35.58
C ASP A 179 0.26 9.90 36.62
N VAL A 180 1.18 9.03 36.17
CA VAL A 180 2.12 8.33 37.05
C VAL A 180 3.10 9.31 37.71
N GLN A 181 3.68 10.24 36.96
CA GLN A 181 4.56 11.28 37.50
C GLN A 181 3.86 12.08 38.60
N SER A 182 2.62 12.53 38.35
CA SER A 182 1.85 13.27 39.34
C SER A 182 1.56 12.47 40.62
N LYS A 183 1.44 11.13 40.53
CA LYS A 183 1.29 10.25 41.70
C LYS A 183 2.62 10.11 42.46
N MET A 184 3.73 10.00 41.75
CA MET A 184 5.07 9.96 42.35
C MET A 184 5.35 11.26 43.12
N ASP A 185 5.07 12.42 42.52
CA ASP A 185 5.28 13.73 43.15
C ASP A 185 4.43 13.90 44.42
N LYS A 186 3.19 13.40 44.41
CA LYS A 186 2.31 13.41 45.59
C LYS A 186 2.85 12.54 46.72
N LEU A 187 3.24 11.30 46.40
CA LEU A 187 3.80 10.37 47.38
C LEU A 187 5.12 10.90 47.96
N ASP A 188 5.95 11.53 47.14
CA ASP A 188 7.20 12.14 47.58
C ASP A 188 6.96 13.35 48.50
N ALA A 189 5.95 14.17 48.20
CA ALA A 189 5.53 15.27 49.06
C ALA A 189 4.97 14.78 50.41
N ASP A 190 4.19 13.70 50.41
CA ASP A 190 3.64 13.10 51.63
C ASP A 190 4.74 12.44 52.49
N LEU A 191 5.69 11.72 51.87
CA LEU A 191 6.86 11.16 52.56
C LEU A 191 7.72 12.27 53.20
N ASN A 192 8.01 13.35 52.47
CA ASN A 192 8.77 14.46 53.01
C ASN A 192 8.04 15.16 54.18
N ARG A 193 6.71 15.22 54.15
CA ARG A 193 5.90 15.73 55.26
C ARG A 193 6.02 14.83 56.49
N ASP A 194 5.89 13.52 56.34
CA ASP A 194 5.96 12.57 57.44
C ASP A 194 7.36 12.48 58.06
N VAL A 195 8.42 12.59 57.25
CA VAL A 195 9.79 12.73 57.74
C VAL A 195 9.93 14.01 58.56
N ALA A 196 9.39 15.14 58.12
CA ALA A 196 9.45 16.38 58.90
C ALA A 196 8.71 16.26 60.24
N LEU A 197 7.55 15.59 60.27
CA LEU A 197 6.76 15.38 61.48
C LEU A 197 7.45 14.41 62.46
N THR A 198 7.95 13.28 61.98
CA THR A 198 8.65 12.29 62.82
C THR A 198 9.96 12.84 63.37
N VAL A 199 10.69 13.59 62.56
CA VAL A 199 11.96 14.16 62.97
C VAL A 199 11.76 15.36 63.91
N GLY A 200 10.70 16.17 63.73
CA GLY A 200 10.30 17.22 64.67
C GLY A 200 9.76 16.70 66.01
N ALA A 201 9.21 15.47 66.03
CA ALA A 201 8.77 14.81 67.27
C ALA A 201 9.92 14.13 68.04
N VAL A 202 10.97 13.68 67.35
CA VAL A 202 12.09 12.92 67.95
C VAL A 202 13.27 13.83 68.37
N TYR A 203 13.44 15.01 67.76
CA TYR A 203 14.54 15.92 68.06
C TYR A 203 14.05 17.34 68.39
N PRO A 204 14.37 17.91 69.58
CA PRO A 204 14.03 19.30 69.91
C PRO A 204 14.74 20.28 68.97
N ALA A 205 14.10 21.43 68.71
CA ALA A 205 14.42 22.40 67.66
C ALA A 205 15.91 22.79 67.51
N GLY A 206 16.70 22.74 68.60
CA GLY A 206 18.13 23.06 68.58
C GLY A 206 19.03 22.03 67.85
N VAL A 207 18.64 20.76 67.79
CA VAL A 207 19.49 19.69 67.22
C VAL A 207 19.46 19.71 65.68
N TRP A 208 18.35 20.16 65.08
CA TRP A 208 18.23 20.31 63.62
C TRP A 208 19.07 21.43 63.06
N ALA A 209 19.04 22.60 63.72
CA ALA A 209 19.86 23.75 63.36
C ALA A 209 21.35 23.36 63.36
N ALA A 210 21.80 22.65 64.40
CA ALA A 210 23.18 22.17 64.50
C ALA A 210 23.55 21.18 63.38
N ARG A 211 22.65 20.26 63.00
CA ARG A 211 22.92 19.24 61.98
C ARG A 211 22.88 19.79 60.55
N GLN A 212 21.96 20.71 60.23
CA GLN A 212 21.95 21.42 58.94
C GLN A 212 23.20 22.30 58.77
N GLN A 213 23.63 22.98 59.84
CA GLN A 213 24.82 23.82 59.81
C GLN A 213 26.09 22.96 59.68
N ALA A 214 26.15 21.80 60.34
CA ALA A 214 27.23 20.82 60.15
C ALA A 214 27.23 20.13 58.78
N ALA A 215 26.08 20.04 58.08
CA ALA A 215 26.00 19.51 56.72
C ALA A 215 26.45 20.55 55.66
N ARG A 216 26.12 21.83 55.86
CA ARG A 216 26.63 22.94 55.03
C ARG A 216 28.15 23.08 55.12
N LEU A 217 28.70 22.91 56.32
CA LEU A 217 30.16 22.89 56.53
C LEU A 217 30.85 21.64 55.97
N ARG A 218 30.10 20.64 55.48
CA ARG A 218 30.63 19.37 54.95
C ARG A 218 30.59 19.27 53.43
N GLN A 219 30.02 20.25 52.71
CA GLN A 219 30.12 20.30 51.26
C GLN A 219 31.48 20.90 50.87
N PRO A 220 32.35 20.18 50.14
CA PRO A 220 33.51 20.79 49.52
C PRO A 220 33.05 21.75 48.41
N GLU A 221 33.65 22.93 48.35
CA GLU A 221 33.47 23.90 47.27
C GLU A 221 33.72 23.20 45.91
N MET A 222 32.65 23.00 45.14
CA MET A 222 32.79 22.68 43.73
C MET A 222 32.89 24.02 43.01
N GLU A 223 34.10 24.56 42.95
CA GLU A 223 34.41 25.76 42.19
C GLU A 223 34.01 25.58 40.72
N VAL A 224 33.38 26.64 40.22
CA VAL A 224 32.77 26.77 38.91
C VAL A 224 33.87 26.80 37.83
N GLY A 225 34.08 25.68 37.15
CA GLY A 225 34.83 25.60 35.90
C GLY A 225 34.05 26.15 34.72
N ARG A 226 33.85 27.48 34.65
CA ARG A 226 33.63 28.18 33.37
C ARG A 226 34.98 28.46 32.74
N THR A 227 35.27 27.80 31.63
CA THR A 227 35.87 28.33 30.39
C THR A 227 36.57 27.18 29.69
N LEU A 228 36.12 26.85 28.48
CA LEU A 228 36.96 26.54 27.34
C LEU A 228 36.06 26.61 26.10
N SER A 229 36.03 27.82 25.54
CA SER A 229 35.65 28.10 24.17
C SER A 229 36.47 27.20 23.23
N VAL A 230 35.79 26.36 22.46
CA VAL A 230 36.38 25.67 21.32
C VAL A 230 36.37 26.66 20.15
N GLN A 231 37.54 27.22 19.84
CA GLN A 231 37.88 27.81 18.55
C GLN A 231 38.84 26.85 17.83
N GLU A 232 38.52 26.53 16.58
CA GLU A 232 39.36 25.80 15.62
C GLU A 232 40.75 26.42 15.47
N PRO A 233 41.69 25.65 14.89
CA PRO A 233 42.34 26.19 13.71
C PRO A 233 42.34 25.24 12.52
N ALA A 234 42.29 25.89 11.36
CA ALA A 234 42.37 25.36 10.01
C ALA A 234 43.53 24.37 9.77
N ASN A 235 43.22 23.29 9.06
CA ASN A 235 43.92 22.86 7.86
C ASN A 235 43.00 22.00 6.99
#